data_AF-A0A949D3H8-F1
#
_entry.id   AF-A0A949D3H8-F1
#
_cell.length_a   1.000
_cell.length_b   1.000
_cell.length_c   1.000
_cell.angle_alpha   90.00
_cell.angle_beta   90.00
_cell.angle_gamma   90.00
#
_symmetry.space_group_name_H-M   'P 1'
#
loop_
_entity.id
_entity.type
_entity.pdbx_description
1 polymer ?
#
loop_
_entity_poly.entity_id
_entity_poly.type
_entity_poly.pdbx_seq_one_letter_code
_entity_poly.pdbx_strand_id
1 'polypeptide(L)'
;MYKSIVVAAAASLFVFATAFAGDAIDDGHLLVKPAKNNTFATGEFIMGKAELFGYIGDLKDRKKITGIVLRDADRATPEQKHLLVVTAQAQKIDALVDEHDKLVPLVDPLAATPAAAK
;
A
#
# COMPACT_ATOMS: atom_id res chain seq x y z
N MET A 1 0.65 -54.31 9.85
CA MET A 1 1.33 -53.02 10.04
C MET A 1 1.29 -52.29 8.69
N TYR A 2 0.39 -51.32 8.53
CA TYR A 2 0.20 -50.60 7.27
C TYR A 2 1.25 -49.48 7.15
N LYS A 3 2.06 -49.57 6.08
CA LYS A 3 3.12 -48.61 5.75
C LYS A 3 2.52 -47.34 5.14
N SER A 4 3.02 -46.20 5.60
CA SER A 4 2.48 -44.86 5.46
C SER A 4 2.44 -44.31 4.03
N ILE A 5 1.52 -43.37 3.89
CA ILE A 5 1.01 -42.68 2.70
C ILE A 5 1.98 -41.62 2.16
N VAL A 6 1.96 -41.47 0.83
CA VAL A 6 2.58 -40.44 -0.02
C VAL A 6 1.89 -39.08 0.17
N VAL A 7 2.65 -37.98 0.37
CA VAL A 7 2.25 -36.57 0.06
C VAL A 7 3.55 -35.72 0.09
N ALA A 8 3.83 -34.70 -0.70
CA ALA A 8 3.50 -34.23 -2.04
C ALA A 8 4.46 -33.06 -2.33
N ALA A 9 4.83 -32.86 -3.60
CA ALA A 9 5.68 -31.77 -4.06
C ALA A 9 5.04 -30.39 -3.85
N ALA A 10 5.79 -29.44 -3.29
CA ALA A 10 5.47 -28.02 -3.32
C ALA A 10 6.76 -27.21 -3.59
N ALA A 11 7.04 -27.00 -4.87
CA ALA A 11 8.10 -26.10 -5.33
C ALA A 11 7.56 -25.25 -6.48
N SER A 12 6.62 -24.38 -6.17
CA SER A 12 6.15 -23.30 -7.06
C SER A 12 6.64 -21.96 -6.49
N LEU A 13 7.94 -21.72 -6.62
CA LEU A 13 8.51 -20.39 -6.44
C LEU A 13 8.13 -19.55 -7.66
N PHE A 14 7.12 -18.69 -7.49
CA PHE A 14 6.86 -17.59 -8.41
C PHE A 14 8.05 -16.63 -8.39
N VAL A 15 8.94 -16.77 -9.37
CA VAL A 15 9.86 -15.70 -9.77
C VAL A 15 9.05 -14.73 -10.61
N PHE A 16 8.85 -13.49 -10.15
CA PHE A 16 8.80 -12.28 -10.98
C PHE A 16 8.60 -11.05 -10.08
N ALA A 17 9.67 -10.28 -9.88
CA ALA A 17 9.58 -8.83 -9.79
C ALA A 17 10.96 -8.24 -10.06
N THR A 18 11.11 -7.60 -11.22
CA THR A 18 12.20 -6.66 -11.47
C THR A 18 12.07 -5.52 -10.46
N ALA A 19 12.89 -5.57 -9.41
CA ALA A 19 13.02 -4.51 -8.42
C ALA A 19 13.54 -3.24 -9.10
N PHE A 20 12.78 -2.16 -9.01
CA PHE A 20 13.35 -0.82 -9.20
C PHE A 20 13.93 -0.42 -7.84
N ALA A 21 15.26 -0.40 -7.76
CA ALA A 21 16.04 -0.03 -6.58
C ALA A 21 16.01 1.50 -6.33
N GLY A 22 14.82 2.08 -6.18
CA GLY A 22 14.64 3.39 -5.58
C GLY A 22 14.40 3.23 -4.08
N ASP A 23 14.88 4.16 -3.26
CA ASP A 23 14.45 4.22 -1.86
C ASP A 23 12.91 4.26 -1.84
N ALA A 24 12.29 3.39 -1.05
CA ALA A 24 10.85 3.37 -0.90
C ALA A 24 10.35 4.65 -0.22
N ILE A 25 11.23 5.34 0.48
CA ILE A 25 10.96 6.60 1.17
C ILE A 25 11.64 7.73 0.41
N ASP A 26 10.86 8.76 0.07
CA ASP A 26 11.35 10.00 -0.54
C ASP A 26 10.81 11.20 0.24
N ASP A 27 11.70 12.09 0.65
CA ASP A 27 11.38 13.26 1.49
C ASP A 27 10.48 12.95 2.70
N GLY A 28 10.75 11.84 3.40
CA GLY A 28 9.95 11.41 4.54
C GLY A 28 8.60 10.79 4.19
N HIS A 29 8.30 10.58 2.91
CA HIS A 29 7.06 9.96 2.44
C HIS A 29 7.31 8.56 1.90
N LEU A 30 6.46 7.60 2.29
CA LEU A 30 6.45 6.29 1.67
C LEU A 30 5.84 6.38 0.27
N LEU A 31 6.60 6.02 -0.76
CA LEU A 31 6.11 5.90 -2.12
C LEU A 31 5.36 4.59 -2.30
N VAL A 32 4.11 4.67 -2.75
CA VAL A 32 3.21 3.53 -2.95
C VAL A 32 2.62 3.58 -4.35
N LYS A 33 2.58 2.42 -5.02
CA LYS A 33 1.90 2.23 -6.30
C LYS A 33 0.78 1.21 -6.18
N PRO A 34 -0.35 1.38 -6.89
CA PRO A 34 -1.38 0.35 -6.94
C PRO A 34 -0.85 -0.86 -7.68
N ALA A 35 -1.09 -2.05 -7.13
CA ALA A 35 -0.82 -3.33 -7.77
C ALA A 35 -2.12 -4.13 -7.93
N LYS A 36 -2.04 -5.28 -8.61
CA LYS A 36 -3.21 -6.13 -8.88
C LYS A 36 -3.76 -6.75 -7.58
N ASN A 37 -5.00 -7.23 -7.63
CA ASN A 37 -5.62 -8.00 -6.54
C ASN A 37 -5.67 -7.25 -5.19
N ASN A 38 -5.95 -5.93 -5.20
CA ASN A 38 -5.98 -5.09 -3.99
C ASN A 38 -4.67 -5.11 -3.18
N THR A 39 -3.54 -5.22 -3.86
CA THR A 39 -2.20 -5.09 -3.27
C THR A 39 -1.56 -3.75 -3.64
N PHE A 40 -0.44 -3.45 -2.99
CA PHE A 40 0.30 -2.20 -3.14
C PHE A 40 1.79 -2.52 -3.29
N ALA A 41 2.45 -1.84 -4.21
CA ALA A 41 3.90 -1.95 -4.39
C ALA A 41 4.61 -0.76 -3.71
N THR A 42 5.65 -1.04 -2.94
CA THR A 42 6.52 -0.03 -2.30
C THR A 42 7.96 -0.55 -2.23
N GLY A 43 8.91 0.19 -2.80
CA GLY A 43 10.28 -0.31 -3.02
C GLY A 43 10.28 -1.69 -3.69
N GLU A 44 10.85 -2.69 -3.02
CA GLU A 44 10.92 -4.09 -3.48
C GLU A 44 9.75 -4.97 -3.01
N PHE A 45 8.80 -4.41 -2.24
CA PHE A 45 7.73 -5.18 -1.63
C PHE A 45 6.41 -5.00 -2.37
N ILE A 46 5.65 -6.10 -2.47
CA ILE A 46 4.23 -6.08 -2.81
C ILE A 46 3.48 -6.58 -1.59
N MET A 47 2.58 -5.76 -1.06
CA MET A 47 1.91 -6.00 0.21
C MET A 47 0.40 -5.94 0.03
N GLY A 48 -0.30 -6.82 0.74
CA GLY A 48 -1.74 -6.70 0.95
C GLY A 48 -2.09 -5.59 1.94
N LYS A 49 -3.38 -5.33 2.13
CA LYS A 49 -3.89 -4.28 3.04
C LYS A 49 -3.31 -4.36 4.46
N ALA A 50 -3.32 -5.54 5.08
CA ALA A 50 -2.90 -5.71 6.47
C ALA A 50 -1.37 -5.56 6.64
N GLU A 51 -0.62 -6.12 5.68
CA GLU A 51 0.84 -6.02 5.64
C GLU A 51 1.28 -4.57 5.46
N LEU A 52 0.67 -3.85 4.51
CA LEU A 52 0.96 -2.44 4.27
C LEU A 52 0.66 -1.58 5.51
N PHE A 53 -0.48 -1.81 6.19
CA PHE A 53 -0.83 -1.08 7.41
C PHE A 53 0.23 -1.26 8.51
N GLY A 54 0.65 -2.50 8.75
CA GLY A 54 1.69 -2.81 9.74
C GLY A 54 3.05 -2.19 9.36
N TYR A 55 3.41 -2.29 8.08
CA TYR A 55 4.65 -1.73 7.56
C TYR A 55 4.70 -0.20 7.69
N ILE A 56 3.62 0.51 7.36
CA ILE A 56 3.54 1.97 7.54
C ILE A 56 3.69 2.35 9.01
N GLY A 57 3.05 1.62 9.93
CA GLY A 57 3.21 1.85 11.37
C GLY A 57 4.67 1.70 11.81
N ASP A 58 5.33 0.63 11.37
CA ASP A 58 6.74 0.40 11.66
C ASP A 58 7.65 1.48 11.07
N LEU A 59 7.41 1.91 9.83
CA LEU A 59 8.15 3.01 9.21
C LEU A 59 7.92 4.34 9.92
N LYS A 60 6.70 4.62 10.37
CA LYS A 60 6.42 5.82 11.17
C LYS A 60 7.23 5.82 12.46
N ASP A 61 7.31 4.67 13.13
CA ASP A 61 7.98 4.58 14.42
C ASP A 61 9.52 4.56 14.27
N ARG A 62 10.05 3.81 13.28
CA ARG A 62 11.49 3.61 13.09
C ARG A 62 12.15 4.61 12.15
N LYS A 63 11.48 4.99 11.08
CA LYS A 63 11.99 5.87 10.02
C LYS A 63 11.38 7.27 10.03
N LYS A 64 10.39 7.52 10.90
CA LYS A 64 9.76 8.83 11.09
C LYS A 64 9.14 9.38 9.81
N ILE A 65 8.54 8.50 8.99
CA ILE A 65 7.80 8.96 7.82
C ILE A 65 6.62 9.84 8.23
N THR A 66 6.34 10.85 7.43
CA THR A 66 5.29 11.87 7.66
C THR A 66 4.09 11.68 6.76
N GLY A 67 4.18 10.82 5.75
CA GLY A 67 3.06 10.55 4.86
C GLY A 67 3.28 9.41 3.88
N ILE A 68 2.26 9.19 3.07
CA ILE A 68 2.20 8.19 2.00
C ILE A 68 1.89 8.93 0.71
N VAL A 69 2.67 8.71 -0.33
CA VAL A 69 2.43 9.25 -1.67
C VAL A 69 1.97 8.12 -2.59
N LEU A 70 0.73 8.20 -3.04
CA LEU A 70 0.20 7.35 -4.09
C LEU A 70 0.70 7.84 -5.45
N ARG A 71 1.54 7.04 -6.10
CA ARG A 71 1.97 7.22 -7.49
C ARG A 71 1.05 6.41 -8.40
N ASP A 72 0.95 6.81 -9.67
CA ASP A 72 0.09 6.17 -10.67
C ASP A 72 -1.38 6.08 -10.18
N ALA A 73 -1.91 7.16 -9.58
CA ALA A 73 -3.22 7.17 -8.95
C ALA A 73 -4.40 6.98 -9.92
N ASP A 74 -4.18 7.19 -11.21
CA ASP A 74 -5.09 6.84 -12.29
C ASP A 74 -5.32 5.32 -12.40
N ARG A 75 -4.36 4.51 -11.95
CA ARG A 75 -4.42 3.04 -11.94
C ARG A 75 -4.97 2.46 -10.64
N ALA A 76 -5.18 3.28 -9.61
CA ALA A 76 -5.67 2.84 -8.31
C ALA A 76 -7.21 2.75 -8.30
N THR A 77 -7.75 1.66 -7.78
CA THR A 77 -9.21 1.53 -7.60
C THR A 77 -9.72 2.48 -6.50
N PRO A 78 -11.02 2.82 -6.48
CA PRO A 78 -11.60 3.60 -5.39
C PRO A 78 -11.33 3.00 -4.01
N GLU A 79 -11.37 1.67 -3.90
CA GLU A 79 -11.07 0.95 -2.67
C GLU A 79 -9.60 1.12 -2.27
N GLN A 80 -8.65 1.05 -3.21
CA GLN A 80 -7.24 1.28 -2.90
C GLN A 80 -6.98 2.70 -2.40
N LYS A 81 -7.61 3.72 -3.01
CA LYS A 81 -7.52 5.11 -2.56
C LYS A 81 -8.11 5.28 -1.16
N HIS A 82 -9.31 4.74 -0.94
CA HIS A 82 -9.96 4.73 0.36
C HIS A 82 -9.06 4.11 1.43
N LEU A 83 -8.50 2.92 1.16
CA LEU A 83 -7.62 2.20 2.09
C LEU A 83 -6.38 3.01 2.49
N LEU A 84 -5.76 3.72 1.54
CA LEU A 84 -4.60 4.56 1.84
C LEU A 84 -4.98 5.75 2.71
N VAL A 85 -6.13 6.40 2.43
CA VAL A 85 -6.61 7.52 3.25
C VAL A 85 -6.92 7.07 4.68
N VAL A 86 -7.68 6.00 4.89
CA VAL A 86 -7.99 5.53 6.26
C VAL A 86 -6.75 5.02 6.98
N THR A 87 -5.78 4.45 6.26
CA THR A 87 -4.49 4.04 6.84
C THR A 87 -3.69 5.24 7.30
N ALA A 88 -3.57 6.29 6.48
CA ALA A 88 -2.88 7.52 6.84
C ALA A 88 -3.53 8.21 8.04
N GLN A 89 -4.87 8.31 8.05
CA GLN A 89 -5.64 8.85 9.17
C GLN A 89 -5.38 8.08 10.46
N ALA A 90 -5.45 6.74 10.41
CA ALA A 90 -5.21 5.89 11.58
C ALA A 90 -3.77 6.03 12.10
N GLN A 91 -2.81 6.21 11.19
CA GLN A 91 -1.40 6.38 11.53
C GLN A 91 -1.03 7.82 11.90
N LYS A 92 -1.94 8.79 11.67
CA LYS A 92 -1.74 10.24 11.85
C LYS A 92 -0.59 10.79 11.01
N ILE A 93 -0.60 10.43 9.73
CA ILE A 93 0.34 10.88 8.70
C ILE A 93 -0.45 11.36 7.47
N ASP A 94 0.22 12.05 6.55
CA ASP A 94 -0.41 12.58 5.35
C ASP A 94 -0.70 11.48 4.31
N ALA A 95 -1.81 11.62 3.59
CA ALA A 95 -2.09 10.87 2.37
C ALA A 95 -2.05 11.82 1.19
N LEU A 96 -1.13 11.58 0.26
CA LEU A 96 -0.84 12.45 -0.87
C LEU A 96 -0.93 11.65 -2.18
N VAL A 97 -1.12 12.36 -3.29
CA VAL A 97 -1.01 11.84 -4.65
C VAL A 97 -0.06 12.74 -5.44
N ASP A 98 0.76 12.10 -6.27
CA ASP A 98 1.64 12.78 -7.23
C ASP A 98 0.85 13.10 -8.51
N GLU A 99 0.42 14.34 -8.67
CA GLU A 99 -0.25 14.85 -9.86
C GLU A 99 0.67 15.81 -10.61
N HIS A 100 1.31 15.33 -11.68
CA HIS A 100 2.21 16.12 -12.54
C HIS A 100 3.34 16.82 -11.74
N ASP A 101 4.10 16.05 -10.96
CA ASP A 101 5.19 16.52 -10.11
C ASP A 101 4.74 17.48 -8.98
N LYS A 102 3.44 17.44 -8.64
CA LYS A 102 2.88 18.16 -7.49
C LYS A 102 2.21 17.19 -6.54
N LEU A 103 2.63 17.25 -5.28
CA LEU A 103 1.98 16.54 -4.20
C LEU A 103 0.71 17.28 -3.80
N VAL A 104 -0.43 16.62 -3.96
CA VAL A 104 -1.73 17.12 -3.49
C VAL A 104 -2.39 16.09 -2.56
N PRO A 105 -3.29 16.51 -1.66
CA PRO A 105 -3.97 15.57 -0.76
C PRO A 105 -4.72 14.48 -1.52
N LEU A 106 -4.54 13.23 -1.12
CA LEU A 106 -5.31 12.11 -1.66
C LEU A 106 -6.74 12.19 -1.12
N VAL A 107 -7.68 12.42 -2.04
CA VAL A 107 -9.12 12.45 -1.71
C VAL A 107 -9.66 11.03 -1.65
N ASP A 108 -10.38 10.71 -0.57
CA ASP A 108 -11.09 9.43 -0.43
C ASP A 108 -12.37 9.44 -1.29
N PRO A 109 -12.45 8.65 -2.37
CA PRO A 109 -13.62 8.60 -3.23
C PRO A 109 -14.81 7.88 -2.60
N LEU A 110 -14.60 7.14 -1.51
CA LEU A 110 -15.62 6.39 -0.78
C LEU A 110 -15.99 7.01 0.56
N ALA A 111 -15.42 8.19 0.88
CA ALA A 111 -15.83 8.93 2.07
C ALA A 111 -17.33 9.22 1.98
N ALA A 112 -18.08 8.80 3.01
CA ALA A 112 -19.49 9.13 3.09
C ALA A 112 -19.62 10.65 3.11
N THR A 113 -20.27 11.22 2.09
CA THR A 113 -20.73 12.61 2.14
C THR A 113 -21.52 12.76 3.44
N PRO A 114 -21.21 13.74 4.32
CA PRO A 114 -22.00 13.95 5.52
C PRO A 114 -23.45 14.11 5.07
N ALA A 115 -24.32 13.20 5.53
CA ALA A 115 -25.74 13.31 5.26
C ALA A 115 -26.16 14.70 5.72
N ALA A 116 -26.58 15.56 4.79
CA ALA A 116 -27.09 16.87 5.11
C ALA A 116 -28.17 16.71 6.17
N ALA A 117 -27.87 17.13 7.39
CA ALA A 117 -28.85 17.16 8.47
C ALA A 117 -29.97 18.10 8.00
N LYS A 118 -31.16 17.54 7.85
CA LYS A 118 -32.36 18.23 7.40
C LYS A 118 -32.93 19.12 8.51
#